data_AF-A0A936ZMD7-F1
#
_entry.id   AF-A0A936ZMD7-F1
#
_cell.length_a   1.000
_cell.length_b   1.000
_cell.length_c   1.000
_cell.angle_alpha   90.00
_cell.angle_beta   90.00
_cell.angle_gamma   90.00
#
_symmetry.space_group_name_H-M   'P 1'
#
loop_
_entity.id
_entity.type
_entity.pdbx_description
1 polymer ?
#
loop_
_entity_poly.entity_id
_entity_poly.type
_entity_poly.pdbx_seq_one_letter_code
_entity_poly.pdbx_strand_id
1 'polypeptide(L)' 'MGKKRHSAEEIVSKLRQVDVLTVQGRTVAEAIRQIGVTEVTYYRWRSE' A
#
# COMPACT_ATOMS: atom_id res chain seq x y z
N MET A 1 5.49 22.62 -0.59
CA MET A 1 4.97 21.59 0.34
C MET A 1 5.98 20.44 0.46
N GLY A 2 6.46 20.14 1.66
CA GLY A 2 7.38 19.02 1.89
C GLY A 2 6.73 17.69 1.52
N LYS A 3 7.42 16.85 0.74
CA LYS A 3 7.00 15.48 0.48
C LYS A 3 6.95 14.75 1.83
N LYS A 4 5.76 14.57 2.40
CA LYS A 4 5.55 13.66 3.53
C LYS A 4 5.95 12.26 3.04
N ARG A 5 7.18 11.84 3.37
CA ARG A 5 7.63 10.48 3.10
C ARG A 5 6.87 9.56 4.05
N HIS A 6 6.42 8.42 3.55
CA HIS A 6 5.90 7.37 4.42
C HIS A 6 7.05 6.81 5.24
N SER A 7 6.84 6.69 6.55
CA SER A 7 7.78 6.03 7.45
C SER A 7 7.80 4.53 7.13
N ALA A 8 8.90 3.82 7.44
CA ALA A 8 8.97 2.37 7.21
C ALA A 8 7.80 1.60 7.87
N GLU A 9 7.42 1.99 9.09
CA GLU A 9 6.24 1.45 9.77
C GLU A 9 4.92 1.69 9.02
N GLU A 10 4.73 2.88 8.46
CA GLU A 10 3.52 3.17 7.66
C GLU A 10 3.48 2.33 6.39
N ILE A 11 4.64 2.12 5.75
CA ILE A 11 4.76 1.28 4.55
C ILE A 11 4.37 -0.16 4.89
N VAL A 12 4.96 -0.73 5.95
CA VAL A 12 4.68 -2.11 6.38
C VAL A 12 3.20 -2.26 6.78
N SER A 13 2.64 -1.31 7.51
CA SER A 13 1.21 -1.32 7.89
C SER A 13 0.30 -1.30 6.66
N LYS A 14 0.60 -0.44 5.68
CA LYS A 14 -0.17 -0.36 4.43
C LYS A 14 -0.05 -1.62 3.57
N LEU A 15 1.14 -2.20 3.46
CA LEU A 15 1.34 -3.47 2.74
C LEU A 15 0.53 -4.59 3.38
N ARG A 16 0.55 -4.70 4.72
CA ARG A 16 -0.29 -5.67 5.45
C ARG A 16 -1.78 -5.46 5.23
N GLN A 17 -2.24 -4.21 5.19
CA GLN A 17 -3.65 -3.92 4.86
C GLN A 17 -4.02 -4.40 3.46
N VAL A 18 -3.13 -4.23 2.48
CA VAL A 18 -3.34 -4.75 1.12
C VAL A 18 -3.42 -6.28 1.11
N ASP A 19 -2.52 -6.97 1.82
CA ASP A 19 -2.55 -8.42 1.95
C ASP A 19 -3.86 -8.91 2.59
N VAL A 20 -4.31 -8.28 3.69
CA VAL A 20 -5.59 -8.62 4.36
C VAL A 20 -6.78 -8.46 3.42
N LEU A 21 -6.86 -7.33 2.71
CA LEU A 21 -7.95 -7.07 1.76
C LEU A 21 -7.92 -8.08 0.60
N THR A 22 -6.72 -8.45 0.14
CA THR A 22 -6.55 -9.45 -0.91
C THR A 22 -7.02 -10.84 -0.45
N VAL A 23 -6.69 -11.25 0.78
CA VAL A 23 -7.19 -12.49 1.38
C VAL A 23 -8.72 -12.48 1.55
N GLN A 24 -9.32 -11.31 1.76
CA GLN A 24 -10.78 -11.13 1.79
C GLN A 24 -11.43 -11.16 0.39
N GLY A 25 -10.66 -11.42 -0.67
CA GLY A 25 -11.16 -11.53 -2.04
C GLY A 25 -11.21 -10.21 -2.80
N ARG A 26 -10.69 -9.11 -2.25
CA ARG A 26 -10.52 -7.85 -2.99
C ARG A 26 -9.38 -8.00 -3.99
N THR A 27 -9.47 -7.28 -5.10
CA THR A 27 -8.31 -7.15 -5.99
C THR A 27 -7.25 -6.27 -5.34
N VAL A 28 -5.98 -6.51 -5.66
CA VAL A 28 -4.85 -5.69 -5.19
C VAL A 28 -5.07 -4.21 -5.59
N ALA A 29 -5.59 -3.95 -6.79
CA ALA A 29 -5.90 -2.60 -7.25
C ALA A 29 -6.96 -1.89 -6.39
N GLU A 30 -8.02 -2.60 -5.99
CA GLU A 30 -9.01 -2.05 -5.04
C GLU A 30 -8.41 -1.80 -3.66
N ALA A 31 -7.61 -2.73 -3.17
CA ALA A 31 -6.96 -2.61 -1.87
C ALA A 31 -5.99 -1.42 -1.82
N ILE A 32 -5.20 -1.22 -2.87
CA ILE A 32 -4.31 -0.06 -3.05
C ILE A 32 -5.09 1.26 -3.04
N ARG A 33 -6.22 1.31 -3.75
CA ARG A 33 -7.10 2.49 -3.75
C ARG A 33 -7.68 2.75 -2.37
N GLN A 34 -8.04 1.70 -1.63
CA GLN A 34 -8.61 1.80 -0.28
C GLN A 34 -7.62 2.35 0.75
N ILE A 35 -6.33 2.03 0.64
CA ILE A 35 -5.28 2.56 1.53
C ILE A 35 -4.73 3.93 1.09
N GLY A 36 -5.30 4.52 0.03
CA GLY A 36 -4.97 5.87 -0.44
C GLY A 36 -3.55 6.00 -0.99
N VAL A 37 -3.01 4.95 -1.62
CA VAL A 37 -1.70 5.01 -2.30
C VAL A 37 -1.86 4.75 -3.79
N THR A 38 -0.86 5.14 -4.58
CA THR A 38 -0.83 4.83 -6.01
C THR A 38 -0.27 3.44 -6.24
N GLU A 39 -0.69 2.77 -7.32
CA GLU A 39 -0.17 1.46 -7.70
C GLU A 39 1.36 1.49 -7.87
N VAL A 40 1.90 2.57 -8.46
CA VAL A 40 3.34 2.77 -8.61
C VAL A 40 4.06 2.80 -7.26
N THR A 41 3.48 3.46 -6.25
CA THR A 41 4.05 3.49 -4.89
C THR A 41 4.03 2.11 -4.25
N TYR A 42 2.92 1.38 -4.37
CA TYR A 42 2.79 0.02 -3.85
C TYR A 42 3.81 -0.93 -4.47
N TYR A 43 3.93 -0.96 -5.80
CA TYR A 43 4.88 -1.84 -6.48
C TYR A 43 6.33 -1.48 -6.18
N ARG A 44 6.65 -0.19 -5.96
CA ARG A 44 7.98 0.22 -5.48
C ARG A 44 8.29 -0.34 -4.10
N TRP A 45 7.36 -0.27 -3.15
CA TRP A 45 7.55 -0.84 -1.81
C TRP A 45 7.67 -2.37 -1.79
N ARG A 46 7.08 -3.06 -2.78
CA ARG A 46 7.21 -4.51 -2.93
C ARG A 46 8.51 -4.94 -3.61
N SER A 47 9.20 -4.02 -4.28
CA SER A 47 10.44 -4.25 -5.01
C SER A 47 11.68 -3.82 -4.23
N GLU A 48 11.50 -3.14 -3.09
CA GLU A 48 12.55 -2.68 -2.18
C GLU A 48 12.75 -3.69 -1.03
#